data_AF-A0A1S1HGH5-F1
#
_entry.id   AF-A0A1S1HGH5-F1
#
_cell.length_a   1.000
_cell.length_b   1.000
_cell.length_c   1.000
_cell.angle_alpha   90.00
_cell.angle_beta   90.00
_cell.angle_gamma   90.00
#
_symmetry.space_group_name_H-M   'P 1'
#
loop_
_entity.id
_entity.type
_entity.pdbx_description
1 polymer ?
#
loop_
_entity_poly.entity_id
_entity_poly.type
_entity_poly.pdbx_seq_one_letter_code
_entity_poly.pdbx_strand_id
1 'polypeptide(L)'
;MKAKRSFPHGSATALALALAGITAMTAAASPAAATARLPENPGAAPAVLHGDDIDGFTAVLQDAGYKARIRTREDGQRYIDSAAGGVSFTVNFTECEGAKGCRGIRFLAWLTRPPTLDAKAVNEWNEGYRMARAAIDADDDLVLDYYISLVGGVSAANFLDSFDWWTTLVGDFRGFVEDKGTKALEPTKPDTRRDFSATEHGGTG
;
A
#
# COMPACT_ATOMS: atom_id res chain seq x y z
N MET A 1 26.10 4.55 39.10
CA MET A 1 27.49 4.51 39.60
C MET A 1 28.42 4.36 38.40
N LYS A 2 29.45 5.22 38.34
CA LYS A 2 30.39 5.41 37.22
C LYS A 2 31.37 4.25 37.10
N ALA A 3 31.82 3.95 35.88
CA ALA A 3 33.18 3.47 35.65
C ALA A 3 33.70 3.98 34.29
N LYS A 4 34.36 5.15 34.33
CA LYS A 4 35.33 5.57 33.32
C LYS A 4 36.50 4.59 33.34
N ARG A 5 37.00 4.19 32.17
CA ARG A 5 38.41 3.79 32.03
C ARG A 5 39.01 4.52 30.84
N SER A 6 39.93 5.41 31.19
CA SER A 6 40.86 6.16 30.34
C SER A 6 42.20 5.46 30.39
N PHE A 7 42.90 5.34 29.26
CA PHE A 7 44.32 4.97 29.19
C PHE A 7 44.92 5.53 27.87
N PRO A 8 46.24 5.75 27.79
CA PRO A 8 46.83 7.08 27.76
C PRO A 8 47.52 7.46 26.43
N HIS A 9 47.92 8.74 26.35
CA HIS A 9 48.87 9.30 25.40
C HIS A 9 50.34 8.96 25.74
N GLY A 10 51.17 8.92 24.69
CA GLY A 10 52.64 8.92 24.74
C GLY A 10 53.20 7.95 23.69
N SER A 11 54.23 8.23 22.88
CA SER A 11 55.15 9.36 22.77
C SER A 11 55.82 9.31 21.38
N ALA A 12 56.39 10.46 20.99
CA ALA A 12 57.25 10.70 19.83
C ALA A 12 58.38 9.67 19.63
N THR A 13 59.00 9.60 18.43
CA THR A 13 60.32 10.23 18.11
C THR A 13 60.80 9.85 16.69
N ALA A 14 61.46 10.81 16.03
CA ALA A 14 62.60 10.72 15.09
C ALA A 14 62.43 10.21 13.64
N LEU A 15 62.37 11.21 12.76
CA LEU A 15 63.11 11.43 11.51
C LEU A 15 64.39 10.57 11.28
N ALA A 16 64.49 9.94 10.10
CA ALA A 16 65.76 9.58 9.47
C ALA A 16 65.72 9.89 7.96
N LEU A 17 66.81 10.49 7.47
CA LEU A 17 67.01 11.04 6.13
C LEU A 17 67.21 9.98 5.03
N ALA A 18 66.86 10.43 3.82
CA ALA A 18 66.95 9.84 2.49
C ALA A 18 68.25 9.09 2.10
N LEU A 19 68.08 8.04 1.28
CA LEU A 19 68.93 7.77 0.12
C LEU A 19 68.07 7.51 -1.13
N ALA A 20 68.44 8.17 -2.21
CA ALA A 20 67.88 8.03 -3.54
C ALA A 20 68.31 6.71 -4.21
N GLY A 21 67.41 6.09 -4.96
CA GLY A 21 67.68 4.90 -5.77
C GLY A 21 66.60 4.71 -6.82
N ILE A 22 66.92 5.11 -8.05
CA ILE A 22 66.08 5.12 -9.24
C ILE A 22 65.88 3.70 -9.78
N THR A 23 64.64 3.29 -10.01
CA THR A 23 64.22 2.55 -11.21
C THR A 23 62.70 2.67 -11.36
N ALA A 24 62.27 3.59 -12.23
CA ALA A 24 60.90 3.64 -12.72
C ALA A 24 60.72 2.50 -13.72
N MET A 25 60.06 1.43 -13.31
CA MET A 25 59.56 0.40 -14.23
C MET A 25 58.14 0.82 -14.60
N THR A 26 58.01 1.48 -15.74
CA THR A 26 56.71 1.83 -16.33
C THR A 26 56.02 0.55 -16.76
N ALA A 27 55.16 0.00 -15.90
CA ALA A 27 54.18 -0.98 -16.32
C ALA A 27 53.19 -0.29 -17.25
N ALA A 28 53.24 -0.62 -18.54
CA ALA A 28 52.23 -0.22 -19.50
C ALA A 28 50.89 -0.84 -19.05
N ALA A 29 50.01 -0.02 -18.48
CA ALA A 29 48.63 -0.40 -18.27
C ALA A 29 47.97 -0.55 -19.65
N SER A 30 47.57 -1.78 -19.99
CA SER A 30 46.67 -2.01 -21.11
C SER A 30 45.43 -1.12 -20.95
N PRO A 31 44.95 -0.44 -22.00
CA PRO A 31 43.62 0.14 -21.94
C PRO A 31 42.64 -1.03 -21.86
N ALA A 32 42.07 -1.27 -20.68
CA ALA A 32 40.85 -2.04 -20.59
C ALA A 32 39.84 -1.31 -21.49
N ALA A 33 39.45 -1.96 -22.58
CA ALA A 33 38.38 -1.47 -23.44
C ALA A 33 37.19 -1.17 -22.53
N ALA A 34 36.85 0.11 -22.41
CA ALA A 34 35.63 0.53 -21.78
C ALA A 34 34.50 -0.11 -22.61
N THR A 35 33.91 -1.17 -22.07
CA THR A 35 32.60 -1.61 -22.52
C THR A 35 31.68 -0.42 -22.29
N ALA A 36 31.39 0.30 -23.36
CA ALA A 36 30.33 1.27 -23.37
C ALA A 36 29.07 0.52 -22.93
N ARG A 37 28.67 0.70 -21.67
CA ARG A 37 27.32 0.33 -21.23
C ARG A 37 26.39 1.15 -22.10
N LEU A 38 25.59 0.46 -22.90
CA LEU A 38 24.46 1.09 -23.58
C LEU A 38 23.61 1.81 -22.52
N PRO A 39 23.02 2.97 -22.84
CA PRO A 39 22.16 3.68 -21.90
C PRO A 39 21.06 2.75 -21.43
N GLU A 40 20.94 2.60 -20.11
CA GLU A 40 19.81 1.97 -19.45
C GLU A 40 18.54 2.68 -19.93
N ASN A 41 17.53 1.92 -20.38
CA ASN A 41 16.31 2.44 -21.00
C ASN A 41 15.74 3.60 -20.16
N PRO A 42 15.73 4.85 -20.68
CA PRO A 42 15.06 5.96 -20.01
C PRO A 42 13.55 5.72 -20.16
N GLY A 43 12.97 5.04 -19.16
CA GLY A 43 11.58 4.59 -19.17
C GLY A 43 11.35 3.26 -18.45
N ALA A 44 12.41 2.55 -18.02
CA ALA A 44 12.23 1.41 -17.13
C ALA A 44 11.96 1.92 -15.71
N ALA A 45 10.83 1.51 -15.12
CA ALA A 45 10.56 1.75 -13.71
C ALA A 45 11.73 1.28 -12.82
N PRO A 46 12.00 1.97 -11.69
CA PRO A 46 13.04 1.54 -10.76
C PRO A 46 12.82 0.08 -10.36
N ALA A 47 13.88 -0.73 -10.38
CA ALA A 47 13.80 -2.12 -9.97
C ALA A 47 13.34 -2.28 -8.50
N VAL A 48 13.59 -1.27 -7.67
CA VAL A 48 13.18 -1.16 -6.28
C VAL A 48 12.62 0.25 -6.03
N LEU A 49 11.44 0.31 -5.42
CA LEU A 49 10.73 1.52 -5.04
C LEU A 49 10.90 1.78 -3.54
N HIS A 50 11.10 3.04 -3.19
CA HIS A 50 11.21 3.52 -1.82
C HIS A 50 10.12 4.55 -1.51
N GLY A 51 9.76 4.72 -0.24
CA GLY A 51 8.61 5.56 0.13
C GLY A 51 8.80 7.06 -0.05
N ASP A 52 9.92 7.51 -0.60
CA ASP A 52 10.16 8.88 -1.11
C ASP A 52 9.92 9.00 -2.63
N ASP A 53 9.66 7.89 -3.34
CA ASP A 53 9.53 7.82 -4.80
C ASP A 53 8.08 7.63 -5.28
N ILE A 54 7.20 8.57 -4.93
CA ILE A 54 5.80 8.53 -5.38
C ILE A 54 5.66 8.56 -6.92
N ASP A 55 6.61 9.18 -7.61
CA ASP A 55 6.61 9.27 -9.06
C ASP A 55 6.91 7.87 -9.69
N GLY A 56 7.83 7.09 -9.11
CA GLY A 56 8.07 5.70 -9.49
C GLY A 56 6.89 4.77 -9.25
N PHE A 57 6.23 4.85 -8.08
CA PHE A 57 4.99 4.10 -7.83
C PHE A 57 3.90 4.45 -8.85
N THR A 58 3.77 5.73 -9.20
CA THR A 58 2.80 6.21 -10.19
C THR A 58 3.10 5.64 -11.57
N ALA A 59 4.36 5.67 -12.01
CA ALA A 59 4.78 5.12 -13.29
C ALA A 59 4.50 3.61 -13.37
N VAL A 60 4.82 2.84 -12.33
CA VAL A 60 4.54 1.40 -12.28
C VAL A 60 3.06 1.09 -12.44
N LEU A 61 2.17 1.86 -11.80
CA LEU A 61 0.72 1.69 -11.98
C LEU A 61 0.26 2.05 -13.39
N GLN A 62 0.81 3.13 -13.97
CA GLN A 62 0.48 3.56 -15.33
C GLN A 62 0.93 2.55 -16.39
N ASP A 63 2.14 2.00 -16.25
CA ASP A 63 2.69 0.96 -17.12
C ASP A 63 1.86 -0.34 -17.04
N ALA A 64 1.28 -0.63 -15.87
CA ALA A 64 0.34 -1.72 -15.67
C ALA A 64 -1.09 -1.43 -16.21
N GLY A 65 -1.32 -0.25 -16.79
CA GLY A 65 -2.59 0.12 -17.43
C GLY A 65 -3.60 0.82 -16.51
N TYR A 66 -3.22 1.15 -15.27
CA TYR A 66 -4.10 1.85 -14.34
C TYR A 66 -4.03 3.36 -14.50
N LYS A 67 -5.16 4.03 -14.32
CA LYS A 67 -5.18 5.48 -14.17
C LYS A 67 -4.61 5.84 -12.78
N ALA A 68 -3.36 6.28 -12.72
CA ALA A 68 -2.75 6.79 -11.49
C ALA A 68 -2.40 8.27 -11.64
N ARG A 69 -2.86 9.12 -10.72
CA ARG A 69 -2.58 10.57 -10.73
C ARG A 69 -2.11 11.02 -9.37
N ILE A 70 -0.99 11.72 -9.33
CA ILE A 70 -0.52 12.31 -8.09
C ILE A 70 -1.35 13.53 -7.75
N ARG A 71 -1.81 13.59 -6.51
CA ARG A 71 -2.58 14.68 -5.93
C ARG A 71 -1.86 15.16 -4.67
N THR A 72 -2.20 16.38 -4.26
CA THR A 72 -1.63 17.02 -3.07
C THR A 72 -2.78 17.50 -2.20
N ARG A 73 -2.76 17.15 -0.92
CA ARG A 73 -3.71 17.66 0.10
C ARG A 73 -3.35 19.07 0.51
N GLU A 74 -4.24 19.73 1.25
CA GLU A 74 -4.01 21.09 1.76
C GLU A 74 -2.79 21.20 2.69
N ASP A 75 -2.50 20.14 3.43
CA ASP A 75 -1.32 20.04 4.31
C ASP A 75 -0.02 19.72 3.56
N GLY A 76 -0.07 19.65 2.22
CA GLY A 76 1.07 19.35 1.36
C GLY A 76 1.36 17.86 1.18
N GLN A 77 0.64 16.96 1.85
CA GLN A 77 0.85 15.52 1.66
C GLN A 77 0.44 15.09 0.26
N ARG A 78 1.36 14.41 -0.45
CA ARG A 78 1.09 13.83 -1.78
C ARG A 78 0.52 12.42 -1.65
N TYR A 79 -0.39 12.06 -2.53
CA TYR A 79 -0.99 10.72 -2.64
C TYR A 79 -1.31 10.40 -4.09
N ILE A 80 -1.59 9.13 -4.41
CA ILE A 80 -2.02 8.73 -5.76
C ILE A 80 -3.53 8.49 -5.74
N ASP A 81 -4.24 9.11 -6.67
CA ASP A 81 -5.66 8.89 -6.95
C ASP A 81 -5.80 7.90 -8.12
N SER A 82 -6.64 6.88 -7.95
CA SER A 82 -6.86 5.81 -8.92
C SER A 82 -8.26 5.20 -8.78
N ALA A 83 -8.61 4.27 -9.65
CA ALA A 83 -9.86 3.53 -9.59
C ALA A 83 -9.72 2.14 -10.21
N ALA A 84 -10.46 1.17 -9.66
CA ALA A 84 -10.59 -0.17 -10.20
C ALA A 84 -11.96 -0.73 -9.85
N GLY A 85 -12.52 -1.58 -10.73
CA GLY A 85 -13.83 -2.19 -10.47
C GLY A 85 -14.91 -1.15 -10.14
N GLY A 86 -14.93 0.00 -10.81
CA GLY A 86 -15.93 1.05 -10.59
C GLY A 86 -15.83 1.82 -9.25
N VAL A 87 -14.82 1.54 -8.42
CA VAL A 87 -14.59 2.22 -7.14
C VAL A 87 -13.31 3.05 -7.23
N SER A 88 -13.42 4.33 -6.85
CA SER A 88 -12.27 5.21 -6.69
C SER A 88 -11.56 4.93 -5.37
N PHE A 89 -10.25 5.03 -5.36
CA PHE A 89 -9.44 4.84 -4.17
C PHE A 89 -8.17 5.69 -4.20
N THR A 90 -7.51 5.76 -3.04
CA THR A 90 -6.27 6.50 -2.87
C THR A 90 -5.15 5.59 -2.37
N VAL A 91 -3.94 5.82 -2.87
CA VAL A 91 -2.69 5.23 -2.38
C VAL A 91 -1.99 6.30 -1.54
N ASN A 92 -1.98 6.11 -0.23
CA ASN A 92 -1.47 7.09 0.73
C ASN A 92 -0.15 6.60 1.31
N PHE A 93 0.88 7.44 1.20
CA PHE A 93 2.18 7.17 1.80
C PHE A 93 2.12 7.55 3.28
N THR A 94 2.45 6.60 4.17
CA THR A 94 2.26 6.74 5.61
C THR A 94 3.56 6.50 6.37
N GLU A 95 3.59 6.92 7.63
CA GLU A 95 4.77 6.79 8.51
C GLU A 95 6.00 7.48 7.90
N CYS A 96 5.80 8.72 7.44
CA CYS A 96 6.83 9.49 6.76
C CYS A 96 7.79 10.19 7.74
N GLU A 97 9.09 10.06 7.50
CA GLU A 97 10.16 10.63 8.34
C GLU A 97 11.05 11.58 7.54
N GLY A 98 10.53 12.77 7.20
CA GLY A 98 11.30 13.81 6.51
C GLY A 98 12.00 13.29 5.24
N ALA A 99 13.31 13.50 5.14
CA ALA A 99 14.11 13.06 3.99
C ALA A 99 14.29 11.53 3.87
N LYS A 100 13.87 10.73 4.86
CA LYS A 100 13.93 9.26 4.78
C LYS A 100 12.76 8.65 4.00
N GLY A 101 11.80 9.47 3.57
CA GLY A 101 10.59 9.00 2.93
C GLY A 101 9.62 8.31 3.89
N CYS A 102 8.67 7.61 3.31
CA CYS A 102 7.59 6.92 4.01
C CYS A 102 7.87 5.42 4.18
N ARG A 103 7.34 4.84 5.26
CA ARG A 103 7.62 3.43 5.61
C ARG A 103 6.51 2.47 5.23
N GLY A 104 5.36 2.97 4.82
CA GLY A 104 4.25 2.15 4.35
C GLY A 104 3.36 2.85 3.35
N ILE A 105 2.49 2.07 2.72
CA ILE A 105 1.40 2.52 1.89
C ILE A 105 0.08 2.02 2.48
N ARG A 106 -0.91 2.90 2.52
CA ARG A 106 -2.32 2.55 2.76
C ARG A 106 -3.14 2.79 1.51
N PHE A 107 -3.71 1.72 0.98
CA PHE A 107 -4.77 1.79 -0.01
C PHE A 107 -6.10 2.01 0.71
N LEU A 108 -6.84 3.05 0.31
CA LEU A 108 -8.10 3.44 0.94
C LEU A 108 -9.19 3.65 -0.11
N ALA A 109 -10.31 2.96 0.05
CA ALA A 109 -11.54 3.18 -0.71
C ALA A 109 -12.68 3.53 0.25
N TRP A 110 -13.60 4.39 -0.20
CA TRP A 110 -14.80 4.76 0.54
C TRP A 110 -16.04 4.43 -0.27
N LEU A 111 -17.05 3.85 0.39
CA LEU A 111 -18.32 3.47 -0.21
C LEU A 111 -19.46 3.92 0.71
N THR A 112 -20.57 4.33 0.11
CA THR A 112 -21.78 4.64 0.87
C THR A 112 -22.32 3.39 1.54
N ARG A 113 -22.60 3.48 2.84
CA ARG A 113 -23.16 2.39 3.62
C ARG A 113 -24.67 2.23 3.35
N PRO A 114 -25.15 1.05 2.95
CA PRO A 114 -26.59 0.78 2.93
C PRO A 114 -27.12 0.60 4.35
N PRO A 115 -28.37 1.00 4.66
CA PRO A 115 -28.93 0.94 6.02
C PRO A 115 -28.93 -0.46 6.65
N THR A 116 -28.94 -1.51 5.82
CA THR A 116 -28.95 -2.93 6.21
C THR A 116 -27.59 -3.49 6.56
N LEU A 117 -26.50 -2.76 6.28
CA LEU A 117 -25.13 -3.20 6.54
C LEU A 117 -24.65 -2.56 7.84
N ASP A 118 -24.61 -3.37 8.89
CA ASP A 118 -24.17 -3.00 10.23
C ASP A 118 -22.72 -3.44 10.51
N ALA A 119 -22.19 -3.07 11.68
CA ALA A 119 -20.84 -3.45 12.08
C ALA A 119 -20.64 -4.97 12.19
N LYS A 120 -21.70 -5.75 12.44
CA LYS A 120 -21.62 -7.21 12.46
C LYS A 120 -21.36 -7.74 11.07
N ALA A 121 -22.07 -7.24 10.05
CA ALA A 121 -21.82 -7.60 8.66
C ALA A 121 -20.41 -7.23 8.21
N VAL A 122 -19.90 -6.05 8.60
CA VAL A 122 -18.51 -5.65 8.32
C VAL A 122 -17.51 -6.62 8.95
N ASN A 123 -17.72 -7.02 10.21
CA ASN A 123 -16.86 -7.99 10.88
C ASN A 123 -16.88 -9.37 10.19
N GLU A 124 -18.04 -9.84 9.75
CA GLU A 124 -18.15 -11.09 8.97
C GLU A 124 -17.34 -11.03 7.68
N TRP A 125 -17.34 -9.90 6.96
CA TRP A 125 -16.50 -9.74 5.77
C TRP A 125 -15.01 -9.75 6.13
N ASN A 126 -14.62 -9.06 7.21
CA ASN A 126 -13.23 -9.03 7.69
C ASN A 126 -12.70 -10.41 8.08
N GLU A 127 -13.53 -11.33 8.56
CA GLU A 127 -13.10 -12.71 8.88
C GLU A 127 -12.57 -13.48 7.65
N GLY A 128 -13.00 -13.09 6.45
CA GLY A 128 -12.52 -13.68 5.20
C GLY A 128 -11.11 -13.23 4.79
N TYR A 129 -10.64 -12.09 5.28
CA TYR A 129 -9.47 -11.40 4.74
C TYR A 129 -8.50 -10.97 5.83
N ARG A 130 -7.29 -11.55 5.81
CA ARG A 130 -6.27 -11.27 6.85
C ARG A 130 -5.49 -9.98 6.62
N MET A 131 -5.40 -9.53 5.36
CA MET A 131 -4.58 -8.38 4.96
C MET A 131 -5.35 -7.07 4.83
N ALA A 132 -6.68 -7.12 4.78
CA ALA A 132 -7.53 -5.95 4.62
C ALA A 132 -8.48 -5.77 5.81
N ARG A 133 -8.97 -4.55 5.99
CA ARG A 133 -9.96 -4.23 7.00
C ARG A 133 -11.00 -3.29 6.41
N ALA A 134 -12.26 -3.59 6.66
CA ALA A 134 -13.37 -2.68 6.47
C ALA A 134 -13.83 -2.12 7.82
N ALA A 135 -14.30 -0.88 7.82
CA ALA A 135 -14.89 -0.23 8.98
C ALA A 135 -16.03 0.72 8.55
N ILE A 136 -16.92 1.04 9.49
CA ILE A 136 -17.84 2.17 9.37
C ILE A 136 -17.13 3.37 10.00
N ASP A 137 -16.96 4.46 9.26
CA ASP A 137 -16.30 5.66 9.75
C ASP A 137 -17.29 6.58 10.52
N ALA A 138 -16.78 7.73 10.96
CA ALA A 138 -17.56 8.67 11.78
C ALA A 138 -18.69 9.37 11.00
N ASP A 139 -18.61 9.40 9.67
CA ASP A 139 -19.60 10.01 8.78
C ASP A 139 -20.62 8.99 8.27
N ASP A 140 -20.60 7.77 8.84
CA ASP A 140 -21.46 6.64 8.53
C ASP A 140 -21.18 5.98 7.17
N ASP A 141 -20.05 6.29 6.54
CA ASP A 141 -19.57 5.66 5.32
C ASP A 141 -18.72 4.42 5.62
N LEU A 142 -18.59 3.53 4.63
CA LEU A 142 -17.69 2.39 4.69
C LEU A 142 -16.31 2.78 4.20
N VAL A 143 -15.28 2.44 4.96
CA VAL A 143 -13.88 2.53 4.53
C VAL A 143 -13.29 1.13 4.40
N LEU A 144 -12.65 0.86 3.27
CA LEU A 144 -11.81 -0.32 3.05
C LEU A 144 -10.34 0.12 3.08
N ASP A 145 -9.53 -0.57 3.89
CA ASP A 145 -8.14 -0.25 4.19
C ASP A 145 -7.22 -1.47 4.02
N TYR A 146 -6.18 -1.32 3.22
CA TYR A 146 -5.14 -2.31 3.03
C TYR A 146 -3.75 -1.66 3.14
N TYR A 147 -2.91 -2.19 4.02
CA TYR A 147 -1.56 -1.69 4.30
C TYR A 147 -0.47 -2.62 3.75
N ILE A 148 0.58 -2.02 3.18
CA ILE A 148 1.85 -2.70 2.89
C ILE A 148 3.03 -1.92 3.48
N SER A 149 4.05 -2.66 3.91
CA SER A 149 5.33 -2.10 4.36
C SER A 149 6.23 -1.77 3.17
N LEU A 150 6.91 -0.64 3.25
CA LEU A 150 7.98 -0.24 2.31
C LEU A 150 9.38 -0.35 2.94
N VAL A 151 9.50 -0.88 4.16
CA VAL A 151 10.77 -0.99 4.87
C VAL A 151 11.74 -1.89 4.08
N GLY A 152 12.91 -1.33 3.74
CA GLY A 152 13.91 -2.01 2.91
C GLY A 152 13.72 -1.83 1.40
N GLY A 153 12.66 -1.14 0.98
CA GLY A 153 12.26 -1.01 -0.42
C GLY A 153 11.46 -2.22 -0.90
N VAL A 154 10.63 -2.00 -1.92
CA VAL A 154 9.82 -3.05 -2.56
C VAL A 154 10.15 -3.11 -4.04
N SER A 155 10.22 -4.31 -4.61
CA SER A 155 10.33 -4.40 -6.07
C SER A 155 9.02 -3.95 -6.73
N ALA A 156 9.10 -3.45 -7.96
CA ALA A 156 7.90 -3.11 -8.74
C ALA A 156 6.94 -4.31 -8.85
N ALA A 157 7.47 -5.52 -9.01
CA ALA A 157 6.67 -6.75 -9.06
C ALA A 157 5.95 -7.04 -7.73
N ASN A 158 6.63 -6.88 -6.59
CA ASN A 158 6.00 -7.07 -5.27
C ASN A 158 4.90 -6.01 -5.02
N PHE A 159 5.16 -4.76 -5.41
CA PHE A 159 4.15 -3.72 -5.33
C PHE A 159 2.93 -4.01 -6.21
N LEU A 160 3.13 -4.46 -7.46
CA LEU A 160 2.04 -4.82 -8.35
C LEU A 160 1.25 -6.04 -7.86
N ASP A 161 1.89 -7.05 -7.26
CA ASP A 161 1.20 -8.17 -6.61
C ASP A 161 0.29 -7.70 -5.47
N SER A 162 0.82 -6.82 -4.61
CA SER A 162 0.02 -6.19 -3.55
C SER A 162 -1.13 -5.35 -4.13
N PHE A 163 -0.89 -4.64 -5.22
CA PHE A 163 -1.91 -3.85 -5.89
C PHE A 163 -3.00 -4.70 -6.55
N ASP A 164 -2.65 -5.86 -7.10
CA ASP A 164 -3.61 -6.82 -7.65
C ASP A 164 -4.55 -7.34 -6.56
N TRP A 165 -3.99 -7.74 -5.40
CA TRP A 165 -4.78 -8.07 -4.21
C TRP A 165 -5.70 -6.92 -3.78
N TRP A 166 -5.19 -5.68 -3.79
CA TRP A 166 -6.01 -4.51 -3.51
C TRP A 166 -7.22 -4.40 -4.45
N THR A 167 -7.02 -4.50 -5.76
CA THR A 167 -8.12 -4.38 -6.72
C THR A 167 -9.13 -5.53 -6.61
N THR A 168 -8.67 -6.73 -6.25
CA THR A 168 -9.54 -7.88 -5.94
C THR A 168 -10.41 -7.59 -4.72
N LEU A 169 -9.82 -7.07 -3.64
CA LEU A 169 -10.54 -6.70 -2.41
C LEU A 169 -11.55 -5.59 -2.65
N VAL A 170 -11.22 -4.60 -3.47
CA VAL A 170 -12.14 -3.53 -3.87
C VAL A 170 -13.36 -4.09 -4.60
N GLY A 171 -13.15 -4.99 -5.57
CA GLY A 171 -14.24 -5.63 -6.32
C GLY A 171 -15.14 -6.47 -5.43
N ASP A 172 -14.55 -7.31 -4.58
CA ASP A 172 -15.27 -8.17 -3.63
C ASP A 172 -16.07 -7.37 -2.61
N PHE A 173 -15.44 -6.37 -1.98
CA PHE A 173 -16.10 -5.54 -0.97
C PHE A 173 -17.26 -4.74 -1.58
N ARG A 174 -17.10 -4.20 -2.79
CA ARG A 174 -18.22 -3.55 -3.51
C ARG A 174 -19.38 -4.54 -3.71
N GLY A 175 -19.11 -5.75 -4.19
CA GLY A 175 -20.14 -6.76 -4.39
C GLY A 175 -20.87 -7.12 -3.08
N PHE A 176 -20.12 -7.27 -1.99
CA PHE A 176 -20.69 -7.46 -0.66
C PHE A 176 -21.62 -6.31 -0.23
N VAL A 177 -21.22 -5.06 -0.46
CA VAL A 177 -22.03 -3.87 -0.15
C VAL A 177 -23.30 -3.82 -1.01
N GLU A 178 -23.19 -4.09 -2.31
CA GLU A 178 -24.31 -4.15 -3.24
C GLU A 178 -25.32 -5.25 -2.85
N ASP A 179 -24.86 -6.44 -2.48
CA ASP A 179 -25.70 -7.55 -2.02
C ASP A 179 -26.47 -7.22 -0.73
N LYS A 180 -25.84 -6.48 0.20
CA LYS A 180 -26.51 -6.01 1.41
C LYS A 180 -27.51 -4.90 1.10
N GLY A 181 -27.20 -4.02 0.14
CA GLY A 181 -28.07 -2.93 -0.31
C GLY A 181 -29.29 -3.40 -1.09
N THR A 182 -29.14 -4.36 -2.00
CA THR A 182 -30.25 -4.91 -2.81
C THR A 182 -31.26 -5.69 -1.97
N LYS A 183 -30.81 -6.42 -0.94
CA LYS A 183 -31.70 -7.07 0.05
C LYS A 183 -32.57 -6.09 0.83
N ALA A 184 -32.24 -4.79 0.86
CA ALA A 184 -33.08 -3.76 1.47
C ALA A 184 -34.27 -3.34 0.58
N LEU A 185 -34.17 -3.57 -0.73
CA LEU A 185 -35.16 -3.15 -1.74
C LEU A 185 -36.10 -4.28 -2.17
N GLU A 186 -35.81 -5.53 -1.79
CA GLU A 186 -36.78 -6.62 -1.95
C GLU A 186 -38.01 -6.33 -1.07
N PRO A 187 -39.22 -6.23 -1.63
CA PRO A 187 -40.43 -6.14 -0.83
C PRO A 187 -40.46 -7.31 0.14
N THR A 188 -40.66 -7.04 1.43
CA THR A 188 -40.90 -8.09 2.41
C THR A 188 -42.07 -8.92 1.91
N LYS A 189 -41.80 -10.13 1.42
CA LYS A 189 -42.84 -11.06 0.99
C LYS A 189 -43.79 -11.22 2.18
N PRO A 190 -45.10 -10.97 2.01
CA PRO A 190 -46.05 -11.14 3.10
C PRO A 190 -45.85 -12.53 3.70
N ASP A 191 -45.71 -12.59 5.03
CA ASP A 191 -45.60 -13.86 5.74
C ASP A 191 -46.92 -14.61 5.64
N THR A 192 -47.08 -15.39 4.57
CA THR A 192 -48.26 -16.24 4.35
C THR A 192 -48.28 -17.46 5.27
N ARG A 193 -47.37 -17.59 6.24
CA ARG A 193 -47.42 -18.65 7.26
C ARG A 193 -48.29 -18.32 8.47
N ARG A 194 -48.88 -17.12 8.55
CA ARG A 194 -49.78 -16.72 9.66
C ARG A 194 -51.27 -16.69 9.33
N ASP A 195 -51.70 -17.14 8.16
CA ASP A 195 -53.14 -17.18 7.78
C ASP A 195 -53.74 -18.60 7.73
N PHE A 196 -53.33 -19.48 8.64
CA PHE A 196 -54.02 -20.75 8.88
C PHE A 196 -54.44 -20.85 10.36
N SER A 197 -55.20 -19.88 10.85
CA SER A 197 -56.11 -20.12 11.99
C SER A 197 -57.10 -18.97 12.15
N ALA A 198 -58.14 -18.97 11.33
CA ALA A 198 -59.37 -18.25 11.63
C ALA A 198 -60.56 -19.17 11.35
N THR A 199 -61.01 -19.85 12.42
CA THR A 199 -62.41 -20.20 12.70
C THR A 199 -63.16 -21.04 11.64
N GLU A 200 -63.17 -22.36 11.84
CA GLU A 200 -64.38 -23.12 11.52
C GLU A 200 -65.52 -22.62 12.43
N HIS A 201 -66.53 -22.04 11.78
CA HIS A 201 -67.78 -21.64 12.38
C HIS A 201 -68.53 -22.87 12.90
N GLY A 202 -69.00 -22.76 14.15
CA GLY A 202 -70.13 -23.55 14.61
C GLY A 202 -71.35 -23.26 13.74
N GLY A 203 -71.88 -24.31 13.11
CA GLY A 203 -73.15 -24.33 12.41
C GLY A 203 -74.15 -25.18 13.18
N THR A 204 -75.22 -24.55 13.61
CA THR A 204 -76.42 -25.14 14.22
C THR A 204 -77.12 -26.11 13.27
N GLY A 205 -77.55 -27.26 13.80
CA GLY A 205 -78.47 -28.22 13.18
C GLY A 205 -78.80 -29.33 14.16
#